data_AF-A0A9Q9F8Z5-F1
#
_entry.id   AF-A0A9Q9F8Z5-F1
#
_cell.length_a   1.000
_cell.length_b   1.000
_cell.length_c   1.000
_cell.angle_alpha   90.00
_cell.angle_beta   90.00
_cell.angle_gamma   90.00
#
_symmetry.space_group_name_H-M   'P 1'
#
loop_
_entity.id
_entity.type
_entity.pdbx_description
1 polymer ?
#
loop_
_entity_poly.entity_id
_entity_poly.type
_entity_poly.pdbx_seq_one_letter_code
_entity_poly.pdbx_strand_id
1 'polypeptide(L)'
;MLRALFGYEKHFQMVDDVYKTGTMGEEKLSRLITYLKSKTSTVPSTLDYLRARAREEVQVTHRLKTGSRVLRQIIDQLRGVSICYESRMIRIFAGVIQEILQLKKDGNFEYSDHQEFLDVFIHFFKTVPIRAYESERYIQKILFIATKAAGGLATIEYGMSDDNYVENTGRRMHSGASGSSDDVGGRYSPKRSICEGRGEISNARFEYFFLEVIHTLMEVEDILRIYYDEKYKWLVGSLMKHGEVNSAKRTEIFRLVARKANIISGNSLIYHMLKHASWIKKSCVGILTEYLESNLYPQIILQVNMNILERGGRLCRKEGSDNSSVVKECEFLVGEATGVLKRYDVMHLNQKEIVLSFFSIFEMFFSQEDGEFLFIIPYIREYFEKCKPISDIFYRFLKKIFQERKPNKYTRNLKVTMFGEIQRYFVVHSNCVPSTRFITLLLNYTGDESMSFCCKILYLTKDYFMARTLKPFIKERVMGRLRVLFHETDNKDILYLLMDLVEHDISRDDHYKILCLLNTRKVLNEQLVRELYKGRYSSIEEALFSEFGCEVLEPYDLELDKRMYEGGSGGSKGCENEVCGEKPLRCTRIALIDYEKHFR
;
A
#
# COMPACT_ATOMS: atom_id res chain seq x y z
N MET A 1 25.09 31.01 39.84
CA MET A 1 25.16 32.17 40.76
C MET A 1 23.78 32.74 41.14
N LEU A 2 22.76 32.74 40.27
CA LEU A 2 21.40 33.24 40.61
C LEU A 2 20.56 32.32 41.54
N ARG A 3 20.87 31.03 41.67
CA ARG A 3 20.18 30.07 42.58
C ARG A 3 20.43 30.33 44.08
N ALA A 4 21.43 31.12 44.44
CA ALA A 4 21.76 31.42 45.84
C ALA A 4 21.02 32.66 46.38
N LEU A 5 20.41 33.47 45.50
CA LEU A 5 19.79 34.75 45.86
C LEU A 5 18.27 34.66 46.08
N PHE A 6 17.62 33.60 45.59
CA PHE A 6 16.24 33.26 45.89
C PHE A 6 16.28 31.91 46.60
N GLY A 7 15.89 31.88 47.88
CA GLY A 7 16.16 30.77 48.80
C GLY A 7 15.95 29.39 48.19
N TYR A 8 16.81 28.44 48.56
CA TYR A 8 16.68 27.02 48.21
C TYR A 8 15.23 26.59 48.43
N GLU A 9 14.48 26.41 47.34
CA GLU A 9 13.07 26.09 47.47
C GLU A 9 12.96 24.78 48.24
N LYS A 10 12.14 24.77 49.30
CA LYS A 10 12.05 23.66 50.27
C LYS A 10 11.93 22.27 49.61
N HIS A 11 11.27 22.20 48.45
CA HIS A 11 11.09 20.97 47.71
C HIS A 11 12.37 20.44 47.03
N PHE A 12 13.30 21.30 46.61
CA PHE A 12 14.61 20.87 46.10
C PHE A 12 15.48 20.28 47.20
N GLN A 13 15.50 20.90 48.39
CA GLN A 13 16.17 20.32 49.55
C GLN A 13 15.59 18.96 49.94
N MET A 14 14.26 18.81 49.90
CA MET A 14 13.62 17.52 50.15
C MET A 14 14.02 16.46 49.11
N VAL A 15 14.16 16.84 47.84
CA VAL A 15 14.70 15.92 46.81
C VAL A 15 16.14 15.54 47.16
N ASP A 16 17.02 16.49 47.45
CA ASP A 16 18.41 16.18 47.82
C ASP A 16 18.52 15.30 49.06
N ASP A 17 17.66 15.51 50.05
CA ASP A 17 17.65 14.73 51.27
C ASP A 17 17.30 13.25 51.00
N VAL A 18 16.46 12.97 50.00
CA VAL A 18 16.15 11.60 49.54
C VAL A 18 17.35 10.94 48.86
N TYR A 19 18.18 11.71 48.14
CA TYR A 19 19.37 11.20 47.47
C TYR A 19 20.60 11.06 48.39
N LYS A 20 20.58 11.63 49.60
CA LYS A 20 21.65 11.45 50.59
C LYS A 20 21.62 10.04 51.17
N THR A 21 22.79 9.38 51.19
CA THR A 21 22.99 8.06 51.79
C THR A 21 22.74 8.07 53.31
N GLY A 22 21.86 7.19 53.79
CA GLY A 22 21.53 7.03 55.21
C GLY A 22 20.27 6.18 55.46
N THR A 23 20.06 5.75 56.70
CA THR A 23 18.96 4.82 57.12
C THR A 23 17.55 5.40 57.08
N MET A 24 17.39 6.71 56.84
CA MET A 24 16.10 7.43 56.85
C MET A 24 15.50 7.70 55.46
N GLY A 25 15.92 6.96 54.43
CA GLY A 25 15.53 7.24 53.03
C GLY A 25 14.01 7.18 52.77
N GLU A 26 13.31 6.22 53.38
CA GLU A 26 11.86 6.06 53.17
C GLU A 26 11.02 7.12 53.87
N GLU A 27 11.42 7.54 55.08
CA GLU A 27 10.74 8.63 55.79
C GLU A 27 10.86 9.94 55.01
N LYS A 28 12.05 10.23 54.49
CA LYS A 28 12.30 11.43 53.68
C LYS A 28 11.52 11.42 52.37
N LEU A 29 11.45 10.26 51.70
CA LEU A 29 10.65 10.07 50.50
C LEU A 29 9.16 10.30 50.80
N SER A 30 8.65 9.72 51.89
CA SER A 30 7.26 9.89 52.32
C SER A 30 6.93 11.36 52.64
N ARG A 31 7.85 12.09 53.27
CA ARG A 31 7.72 13.54 53.51
C ARG A 31 7.69 14.34 52.22
N LEU A 32 8.55 14.03 51.25
CA LEU A 32 8.54 14.67 49.92
C LEU A 32 7.19 14.45 49.22
N ILE A 33 6.69 13.21 49.17
CA ILE A 33 5.42 12.90 48.53
C ILE A 33 4.24 13.62 49.23
N THR A 34 4.23 13.63 50.57
CA THR A 34 3.22 14.37 51.35
C THR A 34 3.27 15.87 51.06
N TYR A 35 4.47 16.43 50.94
CA TYR A 35 4.65 17.83 50.57
C TYR A 35 4.09 18.13 49.17
N LEU A 36 4.42 17.30 48.18
CA LEU A 36 3.91 17.46 46.80
C LEU A 36 2.39 17.30 46.71
N LYS A 37 1.79 16.43 47.53
CA LYS A 37 0.32 16.34 47.68
C LYS A 37 -0.28 17.65 48.18
N SER A 38 0.34 18.26 49.20
CA SER A 38 -0.15 19.49 49.81
C SER A 38 0.06 20.75 48.95
N LYS A 39 1.07 20.74 48.07
CA LYS A 39 1.48 21.89 47.25
C LYS A 39 1.75 21.48 45.80
N THR A 40 0.69 21.14 45.09
CA THR A 40 0.74 20.68 43.69
C THR A 40 1.40 21.69 42.74
N SER A 41 1.35 22.99 43.03
CA SER A 41 2.03 24.04 42.26
C SER A 41 3.56 23.90 42.20
N THR A 42 4.16 23.18 43.15
CA THR A 42 5.61 22.93 43.19
C THR A 42 6.04 21.68 42.43
N VAL A 43 5.10 20.87 41.94
CA VAL A 43 5.42 19.64 41.20
C VAL A 43 6.18 19.90 39.90
N PRO A 44 5.82 20.89 39.05
CA PRO A 44 6.53 21.13 37.80
C PRO A 44 8.02 21.39 37.99
N SER A 45 8.38 22.29 38.92
CA SER A 45 9.77 22.60 39.25
C SER A 45 10.49 21.40 39.89
N THR A 46 9.78 20.65 40.74
CA THR A 46 10.33 19.41 41.33
C THR A 46 10.66 18.37 40.27
N LEU A 47 9.81 18.16 39.26
CA LEU A 47 10.08 17.24 38.15
C LEU A 47 11.26 17.70 37.29
N ASP A 48 11.36 19.01 37.01
CA ASP A 48 12.50 19.57 36.28
C ASP A 48 13.81 19.39 37.05
N TYR A 49 13.78 19.49 38.37
CA TYR A 49 14.93 19.24 39.22
C TYR A 49 15.28 17.75 39.32
N LEU A 50 14.28 16.89 39.46
CA LEU A 50 14.44 15.43 39.42
C LEU A 50 15.06 14.95 38.11
N ARG A 51 14.77 15.61 36.98
CA ARG A 51 15.45 15.33 35.70
C ARG A 51 16.97 15.48 35.82
N ALA A 52 17.45 16.55 36.44
CA ALA A 52 18.88 16.80 36.60
C ALA A 52 19.51 15.77 37.54
N ARG A 53 18.87 15.51 38.68
CA ARG A 53 19.37 14.56 39.69
C ARG A 53 19.36 13.11 39.21
N ALA A 54 18.34 12.70 38.45
CA ALA A 54 18.29 11.37 37.85
C ALA A 54 19.43 11.14 36.84
N ARG A 55 19.77 12.16 36.03
CA ARG A 55 20.91 12.06 35.10
C ARG A 55 22.24 11.97 35.86
N GLU A 56 22.41 12.80 36.89
CA GLU A 56 23.59 12.77 37.75
C GLU A 56 23.76 11.41 38.45
N GLU A 57 22.67 10.82 38.97
CA GLU A 57 22.70 9.50 39.59
C GLU A 57 23.21 8.42 38.62
N VAL A 58 22.72 8.41 37.38
CA VAL A 58 23.17 7.45 36.35
C VAL A 58 24.62 7.69 35.94
N GLN A 59 25.05 8.96 35.85
CA GLN A 59 26.44 9.28 35.52
C GLN A 59 27.42 8.84 36.61
N VAL A 60 27.05 9.03 37.89
CA VAL A 60 27.93 8.75 39.03
C VAL A 60 27.90 7.28 39.43
N THR A 61 26.73 6.64 39.38
CA THR A 61 26.53 5.30 39.95
C THR A 61 26.27 4.22 38.90
N HIS A 62 26.18 4.59 37.63
CA HIS A 62 25.81 3.73 36.50
C HIS A 62 24.40 3.11 36.59
N ARG A 63 23.58 3.49 37.58
CA ARG A 63 22.22 2.99 37.80
C ARG A 63 21.27 4.11 38.22
N LEU A 64 19.97 3.85 38.17
CA LEU A 64 18.93 4.76 38.66
C LEU A 64 18.07 4.07 39.71
N LYS A 65 18.50 4.06 40.97
CA LYS A 65 17.80 3.37 42.06
C LYS A 65 16.90 4.32 42.83
N THR A 66 17.47 5.44 43.28
CA THR A 66 16.75 6.43 44.08
C THR A 66 15.75 7.18 43.22
N GLY A 67 16.17 7.62 42.03
CA GLY A 67 15.27 8.26 41.06
C GLY A 67 14.08 7.37 40.68
N SER A 68 14.30 6.07 40.45
CA SER A 68 13.23 5.12 40.14
C SER A 68 12.21 5.00 41.27
N ARG A 69 12.67 4.91 42.53
CA ARG A 69 11.78 4.89 43.71
C ARG A 69 10.96 6.17 43.84
N VAL A 70 11.58 7.34 43.63
CA VAL A 70 10.89 8.63 43.68
C VAL A 70 9.82 8.70 42.59
N LEU A 71 10.18 8.39 41.35
CA LEU A 71 9.26 8.39 40.21
C LEU A 71 8.10 7.42 40.43
N ARG A 72 8.37 6.21 40.95
CA ARG A 72 7.33 5.22 41.26
C ARG A 72 6.30 5.76 42.25
N GLN A 73 6.76 6.37 43.35
CA GLN A 73 5.86 6.93 44.36
C GLN A 73 5.07 8.14 43.82
N ILE A 74 5.67 8.96 42.96
CA ILE A 74 4.93 10.03 42.27
C ILE A 74 3.83 9.44 41.40
N ILE A 75 4.13 8.42 40.58
CA ILE A 75 3.14 7.78 39.70
C ILE A 75 1.99 7.16 40.51
N ASP A 76 2.32 6.42 41.57
CA ASP A 76 1.33 5.68 42.37
C ASP A 76 0.49 6.61 43.25
N GLN A 77 1.12 7.59 43.91
CA GLN A 77 0.44 8.42 44.91
C GLN A 77 -0.06 9.77 44.40
N LEU A 78 0.40 10.22 43.23
CA LEU A 78 0.04 11.50 42.61
C LEU A 78 -0.50 11.30 41.20
N ARG A 79 -1.32 10.27 40.97
CA ARG A 79 -1.80 9.88 39.63
C ARG A 79 -2.38 11.03 38.80
N GLY A 80 -3.20 11.90 39.39
CA GLY A 80 -3.76 13.06 38.69
C GLY A 80 -2.70 14.05 38.20
N VAL A 81 -1.64 14.22 39.00
CA VAL A 81 -0.48 15.06 38.67
C VAL A 81 0.38 14.42 37.59
N SER A 82 0.59 13.10 37.65
CA SER A 82 1.28 12.34 36.61
C SER A 82 0.61 12.44 35.25
N ILE A 83 -0.73 12.52 35.22
CA ILE A 83 -1.51 12.78 33.99
C ILE A 83 -1.28 14.22 33.52
N CYS A 84 -1.40 15.22 34.40
CA CYS A 84 -1.25 16.63 34.03
C CYS A 84 0.17 17.00 33.55
N TYR A 85 1.19 16.29 34.03
CA TYR A 85 2.60 16.57 33.73
C TYR A 85 3.30 15.39 33.04
N GLU A 86 2.56 14.58 32.29
CA GLU A 86 3.09 13.42 31.54
C GLU A 86 4.33 13.78 30.71
N SER A 87 4.30 14.90 29.99
CA SER A 87 5.37 15.33 29.07
C SER A 87 6.67 15.61 29.81
N ARG A 88 6.59 16.19 31.02
CA ARG A 88 7.74 16.44 31.91
C ARG A 88 8.32 15.14 32.45
N MET A 89 7.49 14.15 32.79
CA MET A 89 7.98 12.84 33.23
C MET A 89 8.64 12.07 32.08
N ILE A 90 8.06 12.12 30.87
CA ILE A 90 8.68 11.53 29.67
C ILE A 90 10.04 12.20 29.38
N ARG A 91 10.17 13.51 29.61
CA ARG A 91 11.45 14.23 29.49
C ARG A 91 12.52 13.71 30.45
N ILE A 92 12.14 13.24 31.65
CA ILE A 92 13.05 12.56 32.59
C ILE A 92 13.52 11.23 31.98
N PHE A 93 12.58 10.39 31.53
CA PHE A 93 12.91 9.10 30.89
C PHE A 93 13.83 9.27 29.68
N ALA A 94 13.55 10.25 28.81
CA ALA A 94 14.41 10.56 27.66
C ALA A 94 15.82 10.98 28.08
N GLY A 95 15.96 11.73 29.18
CA GLY A 95 17.25 12.10 29.75
C GLY A 95 18.02 10.90 30.28
N VAL A 96 17.35 10.01 31.02
CA VAL A 96 17.97 8.79 31.56
C VAL A 96 18.42 7.84 30.44
N ILE A 97 17.56 7.59 29.44
CA ILE A 97 17.89 6.71 28.30
C ILE A 97 19.10 7.26 27.51
N GLN A 98 19.23 8.58 27.40
CA GLN A 98 20.41 9.22 26.81
C GLN A 98 21.69 8.94 27.59
N GLU A 99 21.65 8.99 28.93
CA GLU A 99 22.79 8.66 29.78
C GLU A 99 23.13 7.16 29.68
N ILE A 100 22.14 6.27 29.64
CA ILE A 100 22.36 4.83 29.46
C ILE A 100 23.04 4.53 28.11
N LEU A 101 22.66 5.23 27.03
CA LEU A 101 23.37 5.14 25.75
C LEU A 101 24.84 5.59 25.89
N GLN A 102 25.10 6.63 26.70
CA GLN A 102 26.46 7.11 26.94
C GLN A 102 27.28 6.07 27.71
N LEU A 103 26.71 5.45 28.75
CA LEU A 103 27.36 4.35 29.47
C LEU A 103 27.79 3.20 28.55
N LYS A 104 26.96 2.86 27.56
CA LYS A 104 27.33 1.84 26.56
C LYS A 104 28.50 2.27 25.69
N LYS A 105 28.52 3.53 25.22
CA LYS A 105 29.65 4.05 24.43
C LYS A 105 30.95 4.04 25.23
N ASP A 106 30.83 4.27 26.53
CA ASP A 106 31.97 4.29 27.45
C ASP A 106 32.36 2.89 27.96
N GLY A 107 31.63 1.84 27.56
CA GLY A 107 31.89 0.44 27.93
C GLY A 107 31.46 0.05 29.35
N ASN A 108 30.70 0.90 30.04
CA ASN A 108 30.30 0.74 31.44
C ASN A 108 28.85 0.27 31.61
N PHE A 109 28.24 -0.27 30.56
CA PHE A 109 26.84 -0.68 30.59
C PHE A 109 26.67 -2.11 31.13
N GLU A 110 25.80 -2.26 32.13
CA GLU A 110 25.32 -3.55 32.60
C GLU A 110 23.78 -3.57 32.68
N TYR A 111 23.15 -4.57 32.06
CA TYR A 111 21.67 -4.63 31.96
C TYR A 111 20.98 -4.67 33.33
N SER A 112 21.52 -5.44 34.29
CA SER A 112 20.92 -5.61 35.61
C SER A 112 20.83 -4.30 36.40
N ASP A 113 21.71 -3.34 36.12
CA ASP A 113 21.73 -2.03 36.79
C ASP A 113 20.56 -1.13 36.38
N HIS A 114 19.89 -1.45 35.27
CA HIS A 114 18.81 -0.65 34.71
C HIS A 114 17.43 -1.30 34.83
N GLN A 115 17.31 -2.46 35.48
CA GLN A 115 16.04 -3.16 35.65
C GLN A 115 15.01 -2.31 36.43
N GLU A 116 15.40 -1.70 37.55
CA GLU A 116 14.49 -0.86 38.34
C GLU A 116 13.95 0.33 37.53
N PHE A 117 14.78 0.90 36.65
CA PHE A 117 14.37 1.96 35.74
C PHE A 117 13.34 1.45 34.73
N LEU A 118 13.60 0.29 34.11
CA LEU A 118 12.69 -0.32 33.14
C LEU A 118 11.34 -0.63 33.77
N ASP A 119 11.31 -1.15 34.99
CA ASP A 119 10.07 -1.47 35.71
C ASP A 119 9.21 -0.22 35.94
N VAL A 120 9.84 0.90 36.29
CA VAL A 120 9.14 2.19 36.46
C VAL A 120 8.70 2.77 35.11
N PHE A 121 9.52 2.64 34.07
CA PHE A 121 9.19 3.05 32.72
C PHE A 121 7.96 2.30 32.18
N ILE A 122 7.95 0.97 32.30
CA ILE A 122 6.83 0.10 31.94
C ILE A 122 5.57 0.49 32.72
N HIS A 123 5.70 0.67 34.04
CA HIS A 123 4.58 1.04 34.89
C HIS A 123 3.96 2.38 34.50
N PHE A 124 4.78 3.38 34.18
CA PHE A 124 4.30 4.69 33.75
C PHE A 124 3.39 4.57 32.51
N PHE A 125 3.86 3.93 31.44
CA PHE A 125 3.09 3.81 30.19
C PHE A 125 1.85 2.91 30.32
N LYS A 126 1.82 2.01 31.31
CA LYS A 126 0.62 1.20 31.62
C LYS A 126 -0.43 1.95 32.46
N THR A 127 -0.01 2.94 33.25
CA THR A 127 -0.89 3.58 34.25
C THR A 127 -1.32 4.99 33.90
N VAL A 128 -0.50 5.71 33.15
CA VAL A 128 -0.72 7.11 32.77
C VAL A 128 -1.14 7.17 31.30
N PRO A 129 -2.39 7.59 31.01
CA PRO A 129 -2.82 7.82 29.63
C PRO A 129 -2.02 8.97 29.03
N ILE A 130 -1.41 8.74 27.86
CA ILE A 130 -0.64 9.76 27.11
C ILE A 130 -1.61 10.58 26.26
N ARG A 131 -1.70 11.89 26.46
CA ARG A 131 -2.74 12.74 25.85
C ARG A 131 -2.23 13.83 24.92
N ALA A 132 -0.93 14.09 24.83
CA ALA A 132 -0.42 15.36 24.28
C ALA A 132 0.51 15.27 23.06
N TYR A 133 0.33 16.23 22.13
CA TYR A 133 1.29 16.58 21.06
C TYR A 133 2.67 16.99 21.61
N GLU A 134 2.73 17.59 22.81
CA GLU A 134 4.02 17.94 23.45
C GLU A 134 4.83 16.71 23.88
N SER A 135 4.16 15.61 24.24
CA SER A 135 4.78 14.35 24.61
C SER A 135 5.41 13.65 23.39
N GLU A 136 4.84 13.86 22.19
CA GLU A 136 5.32 13.29 20.94
C GLU A 136 6.79 13.62 20.67
N ARG A 137 7.21 14.89 20.86
CA ARG A 137 8.63 15.30 20.67
C ARG A 137 9.59 14.48 21.53
N TYR A 138 9.22 14.19 22.77
CA TYR A 138 10.07 13.44 23.70
C TYR A 138 10.03 11.94 23.43
N ILE A 139 8.89 11.41 23.00
CA ILE A 139 8.74 10.01 22.57
C ILE A 139 9.57 9.77 21.31
N GLN A 140 9.49 10.67 20.30
CA GLN A 140 10.35 10.65 19.13
C GLN A 140 11.84 10.72 19.51
N LYS A 141 12.20 11.50 20.54
CA LYS A 141 13.57 11.54 21.07
C LYS A 141 13.99 10.19 21.65
N ILE A 142 13.14 9.54 22.45
CA ILE A 142 13.42 8.20 23.00
C ILE A 142 13.60 7.19 21.86
N LEU A 143 12.69 7.20 20.88
CA LEU A 143 12.76 6.34 19.70
C LEU A 143 14.06 6.58 18.92
N PHE A 144 14.43 7.84 18.68
CA PHE A 144 15.69 8.20 18.02
C PHE A 144 16.92 7.72 18.78
N ILE A 145 16.94 7.86 20.11
CA ILE A 145 18.05 7.37 20.93
C ILE A 145 18.15 5.85 20.80
N ALA A 146 17.02 5.15 20.89
CA ALA A 146 16.95 3.70 20.74
C ALA A 146 17.42 3.22 19.35
N THR A 147 17.01 3.90 18.29
CA THR A 147 17.43 3.53 16.93
C THR A 147 18.92 3.75 16.70
N LYS A 148 19.47 4.87 17.20
CA LYS A 148 20.90 5.19 17.13
C LYS A 148 21.77 4.22 17.95
N ALA A 149 21.25 3.71 19.05
CA ALA A 149 21.95 2.82 19.96
C ALA A 149 22.37 1.47 19.32
N ALA A 150 21.66 1.03 18.27
CA ALA A 150 21.98 -0.20 17.54
C ALA A 150 22.65 0.04 16.18
N GLY A 151 22.62 1.25 15.64
CA GLY A 151 23.37 1.62 14.44
C GLY A 151 24.80 2.02 14.82
N GLY A 152 25.79 1.17 14.54
CA GLY A 152 27.22 1.46 14.79
C GLY A 152 27.82 2.58 13.93
N LEU A 153 27.17 3.74 13.83
CA LEU A 153 27.60 4.89 13.02
C LEU A 153 27.90 6.12 13.89
N ALA A 154 28.99 6.79 13.50
CA ALA A 154 29.60 7.93 14.14
C ALA A 154 28.68 9.18 14.18
N THR A 155 28.97 10.01 15.19
CA THR A 155 28.62 11.42 15.42
C THR A 155 27.65 12.08 14.45
N ILE A 156 26.52 12.55 14.98
CA ILE A 156 25.70 13.62 14.38
C ILE A 156 25.33 14.57 15.51
N GLU A 157 25.78 15.82 15.39
CA GLU A 157 25.25 16.98 16.10
C GLU A 157 23.80 17.17 15.66
N TYR A 158 22.87 17.08 16.60
CA TYR A 158 21.53 17.56 16.37
C TYR A 158 21.49 19.02 16.82
N GLY A 159 21.38 19.93 15.86
CA GLY A 159 21.02 21.33 16.10
C GLY A 159 19.55 21.42 16.53
N MET A 160 19.28 21.09 17.78
CA MET A 160 18.06 21.47 18.50
C MET A 160 18.51 21.83 19.90
N SER A 161 18.59 23.13 20.17
CA SER A 161 19.00 23.69 21.45
C SER A 161 18.30 22.96 22.60
N ASP A 162 19.08 22.48 23.57
CA ASP A 162 18.57 22.39 24.93
C ASP A 162 18.10 23.80 25.28
N ASP A 163 16.82 23.98 25.57
CA ASP A 163 16.22 25.27 25.99
C ASP A 163 16.71 25.70 27.39
N ASN A 164 18.03 25.72 27.60
CA ASN A 164 18.70 26.01 28.86
C ASN A 164 20.13 26.56 28.66
N TYR A 165 20.36 27.39 27.64
CA TYR A 165 21.60 28.17 27.54
C TYR A 165 21.35 29.66 27.80
N VAL A 166 21.67 30.08 29.02
CA VAL A 166 21.98 31.47 29.34
C VAL A 166 23.48 31.68 29.06
N GLU A 167 23.78 32.72 28.29
CA GLU A 167 25.11 33.19 27.89
C GLU A 167 26.15 33.21 29.03
N ASN A 168 27.39 32.81 28.73
CA ASN A 168 28.47 33.79 28.53
C ASN A 168 29.83 33.15 28.22
N THR A 169 30.67 33.96 27.56
CA THR A 169 32.09 33.80 27.17
C THR A 169 32.34 32.94 25.91
N GLY A 170 33.08 33.37 24.88
CA GLY A 170 33.83 34.60 24.64
C GLY A 170 34.85 34.33 23.52
N ARG A 171 34.80 35.14 22.44
CA ARG A 171 35.83 35.35 21.40
C ARG A 171 36.50 34.12 20.74
N ARG A 172 36.31 34.01 19.42
CA ARG A 172 37.38 34.31 18.44
C ARG A 172 36.79 34.64 17.06
N MET A 173 37.17 35.82 16.57
CA MET A 173 37.04 36.26 15.18
C MET A 173 38.05 35.53 14.28
N HIS A 174 37.63 35.24 13.04
CA HIS A 174 38.27 35.59 11.75
C HIS A 174 37.54 34.80 10.65
N SER A 175 36.63 35.44 9.90
CA SER A 175 36.82 36.20 8.65
C SER A 175 37.04 35.33 7.41
N GLY A 176 36.14 35.43 6.42
CA GLY A 176 36.34 34.91 5.06
C GLY A 176 35.03 34.78 4.30
N ALA A 177 34.66 35.82 3.56
CA ALA A 177 33.46 35.91 2.75
C ALA A 177 33.53 35.06 1.46
N SER A 178 32.36 34.64 0.99
CA SER A 178 31.81 34.79 -0.38
C SER A 178 31.04 33.55 -0.81
N GLY A 179 29.78 33.75 -1.15
CA GLY A 179 28.90 32.73 -1.69
C GLY A 179 29.15 32.52 -3.18
N SER A 180 28.97 31.27 -3.61
CA SER A 180 28.51 30.92 -4.94
C SER A 180 27.97 29.50 -4.88
N SER A 181 26.75 29.33 -5.39
CA SER A 181 26.14 28.05 -5.73
C SER A 181 27.07 27.21 -6.60
N ASP A 182 27.14 25.91 -6.35
CA ASP A 182 27.01 24.89 -7.39
C ASP A 182 26.82 23.51 -6.77
N ASP A 183 25.80 22.83 -7.32
CA ASP A 183 25.51 21.42 -7.14
C ASP A 183 26.73 20.56 -7.48
N VAL A 184 27.23 19.80 -6.50
CA VAL A 184 28.18 18.69 -6.77
C VAL A 184 27.71 17.45 -6.02
N GLY A 185 27.33 16.45 -6.80
CA GLY A 185 26.87 15.15 -6.35
C GLY A 185 27.87 14.43 -5.45
N GLY A 186 27.43 14.14 -4.22
CA GLY A 186 28.13 13.23 -3.32
C GLY A 186 27.91 11.77 -3.73
N ARG A 187 28.83 11.23 -4.54
CA ARG A 187 29.01 9.76 -4.67
C ARG A 187 29.43 9.20 -3.31
N TYR A 188 28.46 8.70 -2.54
CA TYR A 188 28.72 7.91 -1.34
C TYR A 188 29.01 6.45 -1.76
N SER A 189 30.29 6.12 -1.93
CA SER A 189 30.76 4.73 -1.97
C SER A 189 31.25 4.37 -0.57
N PRO A 190 30.58 3.52 0.21
CA PRO A 190 31.12 3.07 1.47
C PRO A 190 32.25 2.08 1.17
N LYS A 191 33.49 2.57 1.12
CA LYS A 191 34.67 1.71 1.26
C LYS A 191 34.59 1.06 2.64
N ARG A 192 34.56 -0.28 2.64
CA ARG A 192 34.72 -1.13 3.83
C ARG A 192 35.91 -0.65 4.67
N SER A 193 35.66 -0.05 5.83
CA SER A 193 36.66 0.02 6.89
C SER A 193 36.48 -1.22 7.77
N ILE A 194 37.37 -2.20 7.58
CA ILE A 194 37.60 -3.25 8.57
C ILE A 194 38.34 -2.54 9.71
N CYS A 195 37.63 -2.24 10.79
CA CYS A 195 38.22 -1.96 12.10
C CYS A 195 37.86 -3.13 13.01
N GLU A 196 38.65 -4.19 12.93
CA GLU A 196 38.72 -5.17 14.02
C GLU A 196 39.56 -4.58 15.16
N GLY A 197 39.10 -4.79 16.40
CA GLY A 197 39.97 -4.75 17.57
C GLY A 197 39.70 -3.68 18.61
N ARG A 198 38.58 -3.80 19.35
CA ARG A 198 38.55 -3.69 20.82
C ARG A 198 37.19 -4.19 21.38
N GLY A 199 37.22 -5.37 21.97
CA GLY A 199 36.27 -5.91 22.96
C GLY A 199 34.78 -5.69 22.71
N GLU A 200 34.16 -6.54 21.88
CA GLU A 200 32.71 -6.72 21.88
C GLU A 200 32.24 -7.35 23.20
N ILE A 201 32.09 -6.52 24.24
CA ILE A 201 31.29 -6.85 25.42
C ILE A 201 29.81 -6.81 24.96
N SER A 202 29.05 -7.88 25.25
CA SER A 202 27.85 -8.31 24.51
C SER A 202 26.89 -7.19 24.08
N ASN A 203 26.86 -6.87 22.78
CA ASN A 203 25.82 -6.01 22.19
C ASN A 203 24.38 -6.52 22.50
N ALA A 204 24.21 -7.83 22.67
CA ALA A 204 22.92 -8.47 22.94
C ALA A 204 22.18 -7.93 24.18
N ARG A 205 22.87 -7.76 25.32
CA ARG A 205 22.23 -7.27 26.57
C ARG A 205 21.74 -5.82 26.45
N PHE A 206 22.49 -5.01 25.71
CA PHE A 206 22.15 -3.63 25.46
C PHE A 206 21.02 -3.49 24.44
N GLU A 207 21.01 -4.31 23.38
CA GLU A 207 19.87 -4.37 22.46
C GLU A 207 18.60 -4.85 23.15
N TYR A 208 18.71 -5.78 24.11
CA TYR A 208 17.58 -6.23 24.91
C TYR A 208 16.93 -5.11 25.73
N PHE A 209 17.73 -4.25 26.39
CA PHE A 209 17.22 -3.06 27.08
C PHE A 209 16.38 -2.16 26.15
N PHE A 210 16.90 -1.85 24.96
CA PHE A 210 16.19 -1.00 23.99
C PHE A 210 14.97 -1.67 23.36
N LEU A 211 14.99 -3.00 23.23
CA LEU A 211 13.81 -3.76 22.82
C LEU A 211 12.69 -3.65 23.85
N GLU A 212 12.99 -3.66 25.15
CA GLU A 212 11.98 -3.47 26.20
C GLU A 212 11.42 -2.05 26.22
N VAL A 213 12.27 -1.03 26.01
CA VAL A 213 11.84 0.37 25.85
C VAL A 213 10.87 0.49 24.68
N ILE A 214 11.25 -0.02 23.50
CA ILE A 214 10.41 0.08 22.30
C ILE A 214 9.14 -0.77 22.45
N HIS A 215 9.23 -1.99 22.99
CA HIS A 215 8.07 -2.83 23.28
C HIS A 215 7.04 -2.09 24.13
N THR A 216 7.48 -1.45 25.21
CA THR A 216 6.63 -0.65 26.11
C THR A 216 5.96 0.51 25.37
N LEU A 217 6.73 1.26 24.59
CA LEU A 217 6.20 2.40 23.82
C LEU A 217 5.14 1.95 22.79
N MET A 218 5.33 0.79 22.17
CA MET A 218 4.41 0.22 21.19
C MET A 218 3.12 -0.34 21.81
N GLU A 219 3.03 -0.49 23.14
CA GLU A 219 1.77 -0.83 23.82
C GLU A 219 0.74 0.32 23.75
N VAL A 220 1.21 1.56 23.61
CA VAL A 220 0.40 2.79 23.66
C VAL A 220 -0.10 3.18 22.27
N GLU A 221 -1.41 3.30 22.09
CA GLU A 221 -2.03 3.53 20.78
C GLU A 221 -1.60 4.85 20.12
N ASP A 222 -1.56 5.95 20.86
CA ASP A 222 -1.17 7.25 20.31
C ASP A 222 0.28 7.26 19.81
N ILE A 223 1.15 6.46 20.42
CA ILE A 223 2.55 6.32 20.01
C ILE A 223 2.68 5.53 18.71
N LEU A 224 1.77 4.59 18.45
CA LEU A 224 1.71 3.86 17.18
C LEU A 224 1.41 4.80 16.02
N ARG A 225 0.54 5.79 16.25
CA ARG A 225 0.11 6.79 15.25
C ARG A 225 1.18 7.84 14.93
N ILE A 226 2.18 8.03 15.80
CA ILE A 226 3.34 8.91 15.52
C ILE A 226 4.06 8.43 14.25
N TYR A 227 4.12 9.30 13.24
CA TYR A 227 4.79 9.02 11.97
C TYR A 227 6.32 9.04 12.15
N TYR A 228 6.87 7.88 12.50
CA TYR A 228 8.31 7.70 12.69
C TYR A 228 8.72 6.33 12.17
N ASP A 229 8.84 6.19 10.85
CA ASP A 229 9.13 4.91 10.16
C ASP A 229 10.42 4.24 10.65
N GLU A 230 11.41 5.02 11.09
CA GLU A 230 12.68 4.50 11.63
C GLU A 230 12.46 3.59 12.87
N LYS A 231 11.36 3.72 13.64
CA LYS A 231 11.04 2.78 14.73
C LYS A 231 10.81 1.36 14.23
N TYR A 232 10.09 1.21 13.13
CA TYR A 232 9.77 -0.10 12.54
C TYR A 232 10.99 -0.71 11.86
N LYS A 233 11.77 0.10 11.15
CA LYS A 233 13.04 -0.32 10.55
C LYS A 233 14.00 -0.91 11.58
N TRP A 234 14.18 -0.21 12.71
CA TRP A 234 15.03 -0.69 13.79
C TRP A 234 14.46 -1.94 14.45
N LEU A 235 13.18 -1.92 14.82
CA LEU A 235 12.52 -3.02 15.52
C LEU A 235 12.62 -4.32 14.73
N VAL A 236 12.28 -4.27 13.44
CA VAL A 236 12.41 -5.42 12.55
C VAL A 236 13.87 -5.87 12.44
N GLY A 237 14.81 -4.92 12.27
CA GLY A 237 16.23 -5.22 12.23
C GLY A 237 16.68 -6.02 13.45
N SER A 238 16.45 -5.49 14.66
CA SER A 238 16.83 -6.15 15.91
C SER A 238 16.13 -7.49 16.12
N LEU A 239 14.84 -7.59 15.81
CA LEU A 239 14.11 -8.86 15.96
C LEU A 239 14.52 -9.93 14.94
N MET A 240 15.02 -9.55 13.77
CA MET A 240 15.43 -10.48 12.72
C MET A 240 16.92 -10.85 12.75
N LYS A 241 17.74 -10.21 13.60
CA LYS A 241 19.13 -10.63 13.85
C LYS A 241 19.21 -12.02 14.48
N HIS A 242 20.25 -12.76 14.14
CA HIS A 242 20.55 -14.06 14.73
C HIS A 242 21.28 -13.92 16.06
N GLY A 243 20.88 -14.68 17.08
CA GLY A 243 21.64 -14.87 18.31
C GLY A 243 21.46 -13.84 19.43
N GLU A 244 20.92 -12.65 19.16
CA GLU A 244 20.87 -11.56 20.16
C GLU A 244 19.60 -11.55 21.02
N VAL A 245 18.47 -12.04 20.50
CA VAL A 245 17.18 -12.07 21.20
C VAL A 245 16.65 -13.50 21.23
N ASN A 246 16.31 -13.99 22.43
CA ASN A 246 15.65 -15.29 22.62
C ASN A 246 14.40 -15.40 21.73
N SER A 247 14.20 -16.55 21.10
CA SER A 247 13.06 -16.85 20.22
C SER A 247 11.72 -16.59 20.91
N ALA A 248 11.57 -16.95 22.19
CA ALA A 248 10.32 -16.72 22.94
C ALA A 248 9.97 -15.23 23.03
N LYS A 249 10.94 -14.39 23.41
CA LYS A 249 10.73 -12.94 23.54
C LYS A 249 10.54 -12.27 22.19
N ARG A 250 11.24 -12.74 21.16
CA ARG A 250 11.07 -12.29 19.78
C ARG A 250 9.64 -12.51 19.29
N THR A 251 9.09 -13.71 19.52
CA THR A 251 7.71 -14.04 19.16
C THR A 251 6.70 -13.22 19.95
N GLU A 252 6.93 -12.99 21.24
CA GLU A 252 6.09 -12.12 22.09
C GLU A 252 6.01 -10.70 21.52
N ILE A 253 7.16 -10.08 21.22
CA ILE A 253 7.23 -8.72 20.68
C ILE A 253 6.58 -8.65 19.28
N PHE A 254 6.86 -9.62 18.40
CA PHE A 254 6.21 -9.67 17.08
C PHE A 254 4.69 -9.78 17.19
N ARG A 255 4.20 -10.66 18.06
CA ARG A 255 2.75 -10.85 18.27
C ARG A 255 2.10 -9.56 18.77
N LEU A 256 2.72 -8.87 19.73
CA LEU A 256 2.22 -7.58 20.20
C LEU A 256 2.14 -6.58 19.04
N VAL A 257 3.25 -6.39 18.33
CA VAL A 257 3.37 -5.36 17.30
C VAL A 257 2.48 -5.65 16.09
N ALA A 258 2.31 -6.93 15.72
CA ALA A 258 1.37 -7.34 14.68
C ALA A 258 -0.10 -7.12 15.09
N ARG A 259 -0.50 -7.45 16.32
CA ARG A 259 -1.85 -7.11 16.84
C ARG A 259 -2.10 -5.61 16.80
N LYS A 260 -1.08 -4.81 17.10
CA LYS A 260 -1.15 -3.35 17.03
C LYS A 260 -1.18 -2.84 15.59
N ALA A 261 -0.47 -3.49 14.67
CA ALA A 261 -0.51 -3.20 13.24
C ALA A 261 -1.92 -3.35 12.66
N ASN A 262 -2.72 -4.30 13.15
CA ASN A 262 -4.15 -4.42 12.78
C ASN A 262 -4.96 -3.15 13.08
N ILE A 263 -4.60 -2.40 14.14
CA ILE A 263 -5.32 -1.19 14.56
C ILE A 263 -4.96 0.02 13.69
N ILE A 264 -3.68 0.13 13.30
CA ILE A 264 -3.13 1.31 12.60
C ILE A 264 -2.75 1.03 11.14
N SER A 265 -3.38 0.04 10.49
CA SER A 265 -3.15 -0.42 9.10
C SER A 265 -1.84 -1.17 8.82
N GLY A 266 -0.82 -1.05 9.66
CA GLY A 266 0.35 -1.95 9.66
C GLY A 266 1.35 -1.79 8.52
N ASN A 267 1.17 -0.81 7.63
CA ASN A 267 1.96 -0.65 6.40
C ASN A 267 3.48 -0.59 6.65
N SER A 268 3.95 0.25 7.58
CA SER A 268 5.39 0.41 7.84
C SER A 268 6.02 -0.86 8.43
N LEU A 269 5.31 -1.58 9.30
CA LEU A 269 5.79 -2.86 9.85
C LEU A 269 5.97 -3.88 8.72
N ILE A 270 4.92 -4.09 7.93
CA ILE A 270 4.91 -5.06 6.82
C ILE A 270 6.02 -4.72 5.83
N TYR A 271 6.13 -3.44 5.45
CA TYR A 271 7.15 -2.95 4.53
C TYR A 271 8.57 -3.24 5.04
N HIS A 272 8.89 -2.89 6.30
CA HIS A 272 10.22 -3.10 6.84
C HIS A 272 10.54 -4.58 7.07
N MET A 273 9.55 -5.40 7.47
CA MET A 273 9.69 -6.86 7.57
C MET A 273 10.07 -7.46 6.23
N LEU A 274 9.33 -7.15 5.16
CA LEU A 274 9.63 -7.64 3.81
C LEU A 274 10.99 -7.15 3.31
N LYS A 275 11.31 -5.87 3.54
CA LYS A 275 12.58 -5.26 3.15
C LYS A 275 13.78 -5.93 3.82
N HIS A 276 13.66 -6.25 5.10
CA HIS A 276 14.73 -6.93 5.85
C HIS A 276 14.80 -8.41 5.48
N ALA A 277 13.65 -9.08 5.36
CA ALA A 277 13.55 -10.48 4.95
C ALA A 277 14.21 -10.72 3.58
N SER A 278 14.03 -9.82 2.61
CA SER A 278 14.67 -9.92 1.29
C SER A 278 16.19 -9.81 1.35
N TRP A 279 16.73 -8.97 2.24
CA TRP A 279 18.18 -8.84 2.47
C TRP A 279 18.80 -10.09 3.05
N ILE A 280 18.16 -10.66 4.08
CA ILE A 280 18.69 -11.85 4.76
C ILE A 280 18.23 -13.16 4.10
N LYS A 281 17.36 -13.08 3.08
CA LYS A 281 16.76 -14.21 2.35
C LYS A 281 16.05 -15.21 3.27
N LYS A 282 15.30 -14.71 4.25
CA LYS A 282 14.52 -15.55 5.18
C LYS A 282 13.05 -15.19 5.10
N SER A 283 12.23 -16.19 4.83
CA SER A 283 10.78 -15.99 4.70
C SER A 283 10.18 -15.40 5.96
N CYS A 284 9.32 -14.39 5.76
CA CYS A 284 8.55 -13.73 6.80
C CYS A 284 7.04 -13.93 6.62
N VAL A 285 6.58 -14.59 5.54
CA VAL A 285 5.16 -14.93 5.29
C VAL A 285 4.53 -15.62 6.49
N GLY A 286 5.21 -16.58 7.11
CA GLY A 286 4.68 -17.28 8.29
C GLY A 286 4.36 -16.33 9.42
N ILE A 287 5.30 -15.45 9.77
CA ILE A 287 5.13 -14.46 10.86
C ILE A 287 4.03 -13.45 10.50
N LEU A 288 4.01 -12.96 9.25
CA LEU A 288 3.01 -12.00 8.80
C LEU A 288 1.60 -12.60 8.79
N THR A 289 1.45 -13.86 8.35
CA THR A 289 0.13 -14.52 8.24
C THR A 289 -0.34 -15.18 9.54
N GLU A 290 0.53 -15.41 10.53
CA GLU A 290 0.12 -15.95 11.83
C GLU A 290 -0.45 -14.87 12.76
N TYR A 291 0.06 -13.63 12.66
CA TYR A 291 -0.24 -12.58 13.64
C TYR A 291 -0.99 -11.36 13.09
N LEU A 292 -1.05 -11.17 11.77
CA LEU A 292 -1.88 -10.12 11.17
C LEU A 292 -3.28 -10.66 10.86
N GLU A 293 -4.27 -9.79 11.00
CA GLU A 293 -5.62 -10.09 10.55
C GLU A 293 -5.69 -10.19 9.01
N SER A 294 -6.60 -11.01 8.51
CA SER A 294 -6.77 -11.27 7.07
C SER A 294 -7.12 -10.02 6.26
N ASN A 295 -7.72 -9.01 6.90
CA ASN A 295 -7.99 -7.69 6.31
C ASN A 295 -6.71 -6.94 5.87
N LEU A 296 -5.55 -7.26 6.46
CA LEU A 296 -4.25 -6.67 6.13
C LEU A 296 -3.44 -7.48 5.12
N TYR A 297 -3.88 -8.68 4.72
CA TYR A 297 -3.15 -9.46 3.70
C TYR A 297 -3.01 -8.74 2.35
N PRO A 298 -4.01 -7.98 1.87
CA PRO A 298 -3.83 -7.12 0.70
C PRO A 298 -2.70 -6.08 0.88
N GLN A 299 -2.44 -5.61 2.10
CA GLN A 299 -1.33 -4.71 2.39
C GLN A 299 0.02 -5.42 2.25
N ILE A 300 0.11 -6.73 2.55
CA ILE A 300 1.34 -7.51 2.30
C ILE A 300 1.66 -7.52 0.79
N ILE A 301 0.66 -7.78 -0.06
CA ILE A 301 0.81 -7.75 -1.52
C ILE A 301 1.25 -6.36 -1.99
N LEU A 302 0.60 -5.29 -1.49
CA LEU A 302 0.97 -3.92 -1.84
C LEU A 302 2.41 -3.60 -1.42
N GLN A 303 2.81 -3.92 -0.19
CA GLN A 303 4.15 -3.63 0.31
C GLN A 303 5.24 -4.49 -0.35
N VAL A 304 4.92 -5.71 -0.79
CA VAL A 304 5.80 -6.48 -1.69
C VAL A 304 6.00 -5.71 -2.99
N ASN A 305 4.91 -5.25 -3.61
CA ASN A 305 4.99 -4.53 -4.87
C ASN A 305 5.79 -3.23 -4.73
N MET A 306 5.62 -2.49 -3.64
CA MET A 306 6.40 -1.28 -3.33
C MET A 306 7.89 -1.59 -3.14
N ASN A 307 8.24 -2.67 -2.44
CA ASN A 307 9.63 -3.10 -2.31
C ASN A 307 10.23 -3.49 -3.66
N ILE A 308 9.50 -4.24 -4.50
CA ILE A 308 9.94 -4.60 -5.86
C ILE A 308 10.21 -3.34 -6.68
N LEU A 309 9.31 -2.35 -6.66
CA LEU A 309 9.48 -1.08 -7.39
C LEU A 309 10.71 -0.29 -6.90
N GLU A 310 10.91 -0.18 -5.58
CA GLU A 310 12.08 0.51 -5.02
C GLU A 310 13.38 -0.17 -5.42
N ARG A 311 13.40 -1.52 -5.45
CA ARG A 311 14.57 -2.32 -5.81
C ARG A 311 14.84 -2.28 -7.30
N GLY A 312 13.83 -2.58 -8.11
CA GLY A 312 13.94 -2.58 -9.57
C GLY A 312 14.26 -1.20 -10.14
N GLY A 313 13.79 -0.11 -9.51
CA GLY A 313 14.18 1.25 -9.89
C GLY A 313 15.70 1.52 -9.79
N ARG A 314 16.45 0.71 -9.02
CA ARG A 314 17.92 0.78 -8.96
C ARG A 314 18.59 0.04 -10.12
N LEU A 315 17.95 -1.00 -10.66
CA LEU A 315 18.41 -1.72 -11.86
C LEU A 315 18.37 -0.80 -13.08
N CYS A 316 17.26 -0.08 -13.28
CA CYS A 316 17.10 0.84 -14.41
C CYS A 316 18.04 2.05 -14.37
N ARG A 317 18.73 2.32 -13.24
CA ARG A 317 19.62 3.47 -13.04
C ARG A 317 21.12 3.13 -13.02
N LYS A 318 21.50 1.84 -12.98
CA LYS A 318 22.90 1.43 -12.86
C LYS A 318 23.27 0.43 -13.95
N GLU A 319 24.10 0.86 -14.89
CA GLU A 319 24.87 -0.03 -15.77
C GLU A 319 25.99 -0.67 -14.94
N GLY A 320 25.79 -1.88 -14.41
CA GLY A 320 26.86 -2.58 -13.69
C GLY A 320 26.46 -3.90 -13.04
N SER A 321 27.49 -4.69 -12.70
CA SER A 321 27.50 -6.07 -12.17
C SER A 321 26.64 -6.41 -10.95
N ASP A 322 25.91 -5.44 -10.38
CA ASP A 322 25.04 -5.62 -9.21
C ASP A 322 23.62 -6.15 -9.57
N ASN A 323 23.31 -6.30 -10.86
CA ASN A 323 21.98 -6.65 -11.34
C ASN A 323 21.48 -8.01 -10.81
N SER A 324 22.36 -9.01 -10.68
CA SER A 324 21.97 -10.35 -10.21
C SER A 324 21.50 -10.37 -8.74
N SER A 325 22.05 -9.50 -7.87
CA SER A 325 21.66 -9.47 -6.46
C SER A 325 20.25 -8.88 -6.30
N VAL A 326 19.94 -7.82 -7.03
CA VAL A 326 18.65 -7.13 -6.99
C VAL A 326 17.55 -8.00 -7.61
N VAL A 327 17.83 -8.70 -8.71
CA VAL A 327 16.88 -9.66 -9.30
C VAL A 327 16.52 -10.76 -8.29
N LYS A 328 17.50 -11.34 -7.61
CA LYS A 328 17.26 -12.35 -6.56
C LYS A 328 16.44 -11.80 -5.39
N GLU A 329 16.62 -10.53 -5.00
CA GLU A 329 15.76 -9.89 -4.00
C GLU A 329 14.32 -9.75 -4.49
N CYS A 330 14.11 -9.37 -5.76
CA CYS A 330 12.78 -9.28 -6.35
C CYS A 330 12.12 -10.66 -6.49
N GLU A 331 12.84 -11.69 -6.92
CA GLU A 331 12.37 -13.09 -6.97
C GLU A 331 11.97 -13.58 -5.57
N PHE A 332 12.77 -13.27 -4.56
CA PHE A 332 12.43 -13.61 -3.17
C PHE A 332 11.12 -12.93 -2.75
N LEU A 333 10.97 -11.63 -3.01
CA LEU A 333 9.76 -10.88 -2.67
C LEU A 333 8.52 -11.43 -3.41
N VAL A 334 8.68 -11.84 -4.67
CA VAL A 334 7.65 -12.55 -5.44
C VAL A 334 7.27 -13.87 -4.79
N GLY A 335 8.26 -14.64 -4.32
CA GLY A 335 8.04 -15.88 -3.57
C GLY A 335 7.20 -15.64 -2.30
N GLU A 336 7.49 -14.57 -1.56
CA GLU A 336 6.74 -14.19 -0.37
C GLU A 336 5.28 -13.85 -0.71
N ALA A 337 5.03 -12.98 -1.70
CA ALA A 337 3.67 -12.63 -2.08
C ALA A 337 2.87 -13.83 -2.62
N THR A 338 3.51 -14.69 -3.42
CA THR A 338 2.89 -15.92 -3.91
C THR A 338 2.54 -16.85 -2.74
N GLY A 339 3.40 -16.93 -1.71
CA GLY A 339 3.14 -17.67 -0.48
C GLY A 339 1.89 -17.18 0.26
N VAL A 340 1.66 -15.86 0.28
CA VAL A 340 0.45 -15.25 0.85
C VAL A 340 -0.78 -15.56 -0.01
N LEU A 341 -0.70 -15.38 -1.32
CA LEU A 341 -1.83 -15.61 -2.25
C LEU A 341 -2.30 -17.06 -2.26
N LYS A 342 -1.40 -18.03 -2.08
CA LYS A 342 -1.78 -19.45 -1.94
C LYS A 342 -2.71 -19.69 -0.75
N ARG A 343 -2.66 -18.86 0.29
CA ARG A 343 -3.42 -19.03 1.54
C ARG A 343 -4.70 -18.18 1.60
N TYR A 344 -4.90 -17.22 0.70
CA TYR A 344 -6.00 -16.24 0.83
C TYR A 344 -6.47 -15.65 -0.51
N ASP A 345 -7.78 -15.39 -0.59
CA ASP A 345 -8.44 -14.72 -1.72
C ASP A 345 -8.45 -13.19 -1.55
N VAL A 346 -8.09 -12.42 -2.58
CA VAL A 346 -8.00 -10.95 -2.48
C VAL A 346 -9.36 -10.29 -2.73
N MET A 347 -9.99 -9.81 -1.66
CA MET A 347 -11.30 -9.15 -1.70
C MET A 347 -11.24 -7.63 -1.94
N HIS A 348 -12.34 -7.09 -2.48
CA HIS A 348 -12.55 -5.79 -3.14
C HIS A 348 -11.95 -4.50 -2.53
N LEU A 349 -11.68 -4.44 -1.22
CA LEU A 349 -11.51 -3.16 -0.50
C LEU A 349 -10.23 -2.38 -0.85
N ASN A 350 -9.15 -3.02 -1.34
CA ASN A 350 -7.84 -2.37 -1.60
C ASN A 350 -7.26 -2.60 -3.02
N GLN A 351 -8.08 -2.97 -4.00
CA GLN A 351 -7.58 -3.39 -5.33
C GLN A 351 -6.96 -2.27 -6.17
N LYS A 352 -7.26 -0.98 -5.91
CA LYS A 352 -6.80 0.12 -6.80
C LYS A 352 -5.29 0.30 -6.75
N GLU A 353 -4.75 0.42 -5.55
CA GLU A 353 -3.32 0.66 -5.35
C GLU A 353 -2.51 -0.57 -5.75
N ILE A 354 -3.01 -1.77 -5.42
CA ILE A 354 -2.39 -3.03 -5.84
C ILE A 354 -2.31 -3.12 -7.36
N VAL A 355 -3.42 -2.88 -8.07
CA VAL A 355 -3.43 -2.89 -9.55
C VAL A 355 -2.50 -1.84 -10.14
N LEU A 356 -2.48 -0.62 -9.59
CA LEU A 356 -1.56 0.43 -10.05
C LEU A 356 -0.10 0.04 -9.83
N SER A 357 0.21 -0.57 -8.68
CA SER A 357 1.56 -1.03 -8.37
C SER A 357 2.00 -2.16 -9.31
N PHE A 358 1.13 -3.13 -9.62
CA PHE A 358 1.41 -4.16 -10.64
C PHE A 358 1.65 -3.55 -12.01
N PHE A 359 0.84 -2.56 -12.42
CA PHE A 359 1.09 -1.86 -13.67
C PHE A 359 2.47 -1.21 -13.68
N SER A 360 2.88 -0.54 -12.60
CA SER A 360 4.20 0.06 -12.49
C SER A 360 5.32 -0.98 -12.50
N ILE A 361 5.11 -2.17 -11.91
CA ILE A 361 6.08 -3.27 -11.95
C ILE A 361 6.26 -3.76 -13.38
N PHE A 362 5.15 -3.98 -14.08
CA PHE A 362 5.16 -4.36 -15.48
C PHE A 362 5.85 -3.29 -16.34
N GLU A 363 5.50 -2.02 -16.15
CA GLU A 363 6.14 -0.89 -16.84
C GLU A 363 7.65 -0.88 -16.56
N MET A 364 8.08 -1.08 -15.32
CA MET A 364 9.50 -1.11 -14.95
C MET A 364 10.27 -2.25 -15.63
N PHE A 365 9.72 -3.46 -15.67
CA PHE A 365 10.44 -4.65 -16.17
C PHE A 365 10.28 -4.89 -17.67
N PHE A 366 9.18 -4.46 -18.29
CA PHE A 366 8.90 -4.75 -19.70
C PHE A 366 8.98 -3.50 -20.60
N SER A 367 9.31 -2.32 -20.06
CA SER A 367 9.59 -1.14 -20.90
C SER A 367 11.01 -1.14 -21.51
N GLN A 368 11.88 -2.06 -21.10
CA GLN A 368 13.14 -2.33 -21.75
C GLN A 368 12.95 -3.56 -22.67
N GLU A 369 13.64 -3.62 -23.81
CA GLU A 369 13.49 -4.74 -24.77
C GLU A 369 14.07 -6.07 -24.23
N ASP A 370 14.72 -6.03 -23.06
CA ASP A 370 15.27 -7.18 -22.38
C ASP A 370 14.15 -8.02 -21.72
N GLY A 371 13.80 -9.13 -22.35
CA GLY A 371 12.76 -10.07 -21.91
C GLY A 371 13.10 -10.91 -20.66
N GLU A 372 14.01 -10.46 -19.80
CA GLU A 372 14.64 -11.30 -18.76
C GLU A 372 13.85 -11.41 -17.44
N PHE A 373 12.70 -10.77 -17.30
CA PHE A 373 11.98 -10.67 -16.01
C PHE A 373 10.70 -11.53 -15.95
N LEU A 374 10.79 -12.78 -16.41
CA LEU A 374 9.66 -13.74 -16.45
C LEU A 374 9.12 -14.14 -15.06
N PHE A 375 9.92 -13.99 -13.99
CA PHE A 375 9.51 -14.39 -12.63
C PHE A 375 8.30 -13.60 -12.10
N ILE A 376 8.00 -12.43 -12.67
CA ILE A 376 6.82 -11.62 -12.31
C ILE A 376 5.52 -12.24 -12.87
N ILE A 377 5.58 -13.01 -13.96
CA ILE A 377 4.39 -13.56 -14.61
C ILE A 377 3.66 -14.58 -13.73
N PRO A 378 4.32 -15.59 -13.15
CA PRO A 378 3.67 -16.51 -12.22
C PRO A 378 3.00 -15.81 -11.03
N TYR A 379 3.61 -14.74 -10.51
CA TYR A 379 3.05 -13.97 -9.41
C TYR A 379 1.74 -13.29 -9.77
N ILE A 380 1.71 -12.62 -10.92
CA ILE A 380 0.54 -11.88 -11.38
C ILE A 380 -0.57 -12.82 -11.79
N ARG A 381 -0.19 -13.96 -12.38
CA ARG A 381 -1.09 -15.06 -12.64
C ARG A 381 -1.80 -15.48 -11.35
N GLU A 382 -1.05 -15.85 -10.31
CA GLU A 382 -1.62 -16.23 -9.01
C GLU A 382 -2.52 -15.12 -8.44
N TYR A 383 -2.13 -13.85 -8.57
CA TYR A 383 -2.96 -12.73 -8.14
C TYR A 383 -4.29 -12.66 -8.90
N PHE A 384 -4.30 -12.83 -10.22
CA PHE A 384 -5.53 -12.84 -11.02
C PHE A 384 -6.45 -14.00 -10.64
N GLU A 385 -5.89 -15.19 -10.42
CA GLU A 385 -6.63 -16.37 -9.97
C GLU A 385 -7.31 -16.17 -8.60
N LYS A 386 -6.67 -15.41 -7.71
CA LYS A 386 -7.15 -15.17 -6.34
C LYS A 386 -8.03 -13.94 -6.18
N CYS A 387 -8.11 -13.06 -7.18
CA CYS A 387 -8.78 -11.78 -7.01
C CYS A 387 -10.21 -11.78 -7.53
N LYS A 388 -11.14 -11.33 -6.67
CA LYS A 388 -12.58 -11.32 -6.96
C LYS A 388 -13.19 -9.93 -6.67
N PRO A 389 -13.91 -9.30 -7.62
CA PRO A 389 -14.10 -9.69 -9.02
C PRO A 389 -12.93 -9.24 -9.90
N ILE A 390 -12.44 -10.16 -10.72
CA ILE A 390 -11.30 -9.93 -11.61
C ILE A 390 -11.60 -8.93 -12.75
N SER A 391 -12.85 -8.82 -13.20
CA SER A 391 -13.21 -7.96 -14.34
C SER A 391 -12.94 -6.48 -14.09
N ASP A 392 -13.08 -6.03 -12.84
CA ASP A 392 -12.80 -4.64 -12.46
C ASP A 392 -11.30 -4.34 -12.46
N ILE A 393 -10.48 -5.35 -12.20
CA ILE A 393 -9.02 -5.28 -12.29
C ILE A 393 -8.60 -5.19 -13.74
N PHE A 394 -9.06 -6.11 -14.58
CA PHE A 394 -8.77 -6.10 -16.01
C PHE A 394 -9.26 -4.80 -16.67
N TYR A 395 -10.44 -4.31 -16.29
CA TYR A 395 -10.94 -3.01 -16.75
C TYR A 395 -9.96 -1.88 -16.45
N ARG A 396 -9.36 -1.84 -15.24
CA ARG A 396 -8.40 -0.79 -14.88
C ARG A 396 -7.10 -0.89 -15.67
N PHE A 397 -6.59 -2.11 -15.88
CA PHE A 397 -5.41 -2.35 -16.73
C PHE A 397 -5.67 -1.88 -18.15
N LEU A 398 -6.72 -2.40 -18.78
CA LEU A 398 -7.07 -2.08 -20.17
C LEU A 398 -7.41 -0.62 -20.35
N LYS A 399 -8.15 0.00 -19.43
CA LYS A 399 -8.45 1.43 -19.49
C LYS A 399 -7.18 2.27 -19.51
N LYS A 400 -6.16 1.91 -18.72
CA LYS A 400 -4.89 2.64 -18.70
C LYS A 400 -4.10 2.47 -19.99
N ILE A 401 -4.16 1.29 -20.62
CA ILE A 401 -3.54 1.01 -21.92
C ILE A 401 -4.32 1.69 -23.06
N PHE A 402 -5.65 1.69 -23.04
CA PHE A 402 -6.47 2.24 -24.13
C PHE A 402 -6.60 3.76 -24.08
N GLN A 403 -6.55 4.39 -22.90
CA GLN A 403 -6.64 5.86 -22.75
C GLN A 403 -5.29 6.57 -23.01
N GLU A 404 -4.45 6.00 -23.88
CA GLU A 404 -3.18 6.58 -24.31
C GLU A 404 -3.39 8.01 -24.87
N ARG A 405 -2.86 9.03 -24.19
CA ARG A 405 -2.82 10.43 -24.69
C ARG A 405 -1.61 10.69 -25.60
N LYS A 406 -0.67 9.75 -25.69
CA LYS A 406 0.52 9.81 -26.54
C LYS A 406 0.70 8.45 -27.21
N PRO A 407 0.84 8.37 -28.54
CA PRO A 407 1.16 7.11 -29.21
C PRO A 407 2.50 6.56 -28.69
N ASN A 408 2.61 5.25 -28.55
CA ASN A 408 3.84 4.52 -28.17
C ASN A 408 4.37 4.74 -26.75
N LYS A 409 3.53 5.13 -25.78
CA LYS A 409 3.96 5.26 -24.38
C LYS A 409 4.37 3.91 -23.75
N TYR A 410 3.71 2.82 -24.16
CA TYR A 410 3.94 1.49 -23.63
C TYR A 410 4.54 0.58 -24.69
N THR A 411 5.56 -0.22 -24.32
CA THR A 411 6.26 -1.12 -25.24
C THR A 411 5.35 -2.26 -25.71
N ARG A 412 5.67 -2.82 -26.89
CA ARG A 412 4.97 -4.00 -27.44
C ARG A 412 5.04 -5.18 -26.46
N ASN A 413 6.19 -5.41 -25.83
CA ASN A 413 6.39 -6.50 -24.86
C ASN A 413 5.43 -6.40 -23.67
N LEU A 414 5.24 -5.18 -23.12
CA LEU A 414 4.28 -4.93 -22.05
C LEU A 414 2.86 -5.28 -22.47
N LYS A 415 2.41 -4.75 -23.63
CA LYS A 415 1.06 -4.95 -24.16
C LYS A 415 0.78 -6.44 -24.39
N VAL A 416 1.67 -7.13 -25.11
CA VAL A 416 1.54 -8.56 -25.43
C VAL A 416 1.48 -9.42 -24.17
N THR A 417 2.34 -9.16 -23.19
CA THR A 417 2.40 -9.91 -21.94
C THR A 417 1.11 -9.75 -21.13
N MET A 418 0.64 -8.51 -20.96
CA MET A 418 -0.59 -8.23 -20.22
C MET A 418 -1.82 -8.83 -20.91
N PHE A 419 -1.93 -8.65 -22.23
CA PHE A 419 -3.02 -9.21 -23.03
C PHE A 419 -3.01 -10.74 -22.97
N GLY A 420 -1.83 -11.35 -23.06
CA GLY A 420 -1.65 -12.80 -22.91
C GLY A 420 -2.18 -13.32 -21.58
N GLU A 421 -1.87 -12.68 -20.45
CA GLU A 421 -2.36 -13.13 -19.14
C GLU A 421 -3.87 -12.90 -18.93
N ILE A 422 -4.44 -11.81 -19.47
CA ILE A 422 -5.90 -11.59 -19.45
C ILE A 422 -6.61 -12.65 -20.29
N GLN A 423 -6.12 -12.91 -21.51
CA GLN A 423 -6.70 -13.92 -22.40
C GLN A 423 -6.60 -15.31 -21.78
N ARG A 424 -5.44 -15.67 -21.22
CA ARG A 424 -5.25 -16.94 -20.51
C ARG A 424 -6.27 -17.11 -19.40
N TYR A 425 -6.53 -16.08 -18.60
CA TYR A 425 -7.52 -16.14 -17.53
C TYR A 425 -8.91 -16.53 -18.07
N PHE A 426 -9.40 -15.88 -19.14
CA PHE A 426 -10.70 -16.19 -19.71
C PHE A 426 -10.77 -17.55 -20.42
N VAL A 427 -9.65 -18.05 -20.94
CA VAL A 427 -9.58 -19.43 -21.46
C VAL A 427 -9.73 -20.46 -20.35
N VAL A 428 -9.10 -20.24 -19.19
CA VAL A 428 -9.18 -21.16 -18.04
C VAL A 428 -10.53 -21.03 -17.32
N HIS A 429 -11.08 -19.82 -17.23
CA HIS A 429 -12.32 -19.51 -16.51
C HIS A 429 -13.43 -19.07 -17.46
N SER A 430 -13.83 -19.97 -18.37
CA SER A 430 -14.89 -19.70 -19.36
C SER A 430 -16.21 -19.25 -18.72
N ASN A 431 -16.52 -19.73 -17.51
CA ASN A 431 -17.76 -19.40 -16.79
C ASN A 431 -17.73 -18.01 -16.13
N CYS A 432 -16.63 -17.27 -16.24
CA CYS A 432 -16.50 -15.96 -15.61
C CYS A 432 -17.28 -14.90 -16.40
N VAL A 433 -18.40 -14.43 -15.84
CA VAL A 433 -19.22 -13.36 -16.41
C VAL A 433 -18.65 -11.97 -16.02
N PRO A 434 -18.09 -11.17 -16.96
CA PRO A 434 -17.47 -9.89 -16.61
C PRO A 434 -18.49 -8.79 -16.28
N SER A 435 -18.03 -7.70 -15.66
CA SER A 435 -18.88 -6.53 -15.41
C SER A 435 -19.23 -5.77 -16.71
N THR A 436 -20.38 -5.07 -16.73
CA THR A 436 -20.80 -4.26 -17.89
C THR A 436 -19.73 -3.29 -18.34
N ARG A 437 -19.04 -2.66 -17.38
CA ARG A 437 -18.02 -1.65 -17.63
C ARG A 437 -16.83 -2.23 -18.40
N PHE A 438 -16.44 -3.47 -18.09
CA PHE A 438 -15.39 -4.19 -18.80
C PHE A 438 -15.78 -4.46 -20.26
N ILE A 439 -16.98 -5.01 -20.47
CA ILE A 439 -17.48 -5.33 -21.82
C ILE A 439 -17.67 -4.06 -22.67
N THR A 440 -18.23 -3.00 -22.10
CA THR A 440 -18.39 -1.71 -22.80
C THR A 440 -17.04 -1.10 -23.19
N LEU A 441 -16.00 -1.26 -22.37
CA LEU A 441 -14.65 -0.80 -22.72
C LEU A 441 -14.12 -1.52 -23.96
N LEU A 442 -14.32 -2.85 -24.06
CA LEU A 442 -13.87 -3.66 -25.19
C LEU A 442 -14.67 -3.34 -26.46
N LEU A 443 -15.99 -3.24 -26.37
CA LEU A 443 -16.88 -2.95 -27.52
C LEU A 443 -16.66 -1.56 -28.12
N ASN A 444 -16.25 -0.59 -27.30
CA ASN A 444 -16.07 0.80 -27.71
C ASN A 444 -14.61 1.17 -27.98
N TYR A 445 -13.69 0.21 -27.94
CA TYR A 445 -12.32 0.46 -28.35
C TYR A 445 -12.28 0.67 -29.87
N THR A 446 -11.60 1.73 -30.32
CA THR A 446 -11.53 2.13 -31.75
C THR A 446 -10.09 2.20 -32.26
N GLY A 447 -9.11 1.63 -31.53
CA GLY A 447 -7.72 1.61 -31.95
C GLY A 447 -7.37 0.33 -32.72
N ASP A 448 -6.56 0.44 -33.78
CA ASP A 448 -6.29 -0.71 -34.65
C ASP A 448 -5.38 -1.77 -33.99
N GLU A 449 -4.36 -1.36 -33.22
CA GLU A 449 -3.30 -2.26 -32.75
C GLU A 449 -3.76 -3.35 -31.76
N SER A 450 -4.80 -3.09 -30.96
CA SER A 450 -5.29 -4.02 -29.93
C SER A 450 -6.67 -4.61 -30.23
N MET A 451 -7.22 -4.34 -31.42
CA MET A 451 -8.58 -4.71 -31.75
C MET A 451 -8.80 -6.23 -31.80
N SER A 452 -7.83 -6.96 -32.34
CA SER A 452 -7.86 -8.44 -32.39
C SER A 452 -7.94 -9.06 -30.98
N PHE A 453 -7.19 -8.50 -30.02
CA PHE A 453 -7.28 -8.91 -28.62
C PHE A 453 -8.68 -8.65 -28.03
N CYS A 454 -9.25 -7.45 -28.26
CA CYS A 454 -10.60 -7.14 -27.79
C CYS A 454 -11.64 -8.12 -28.34
N CYS A 455 -11.57 -8.42 -29.63
CA CYS A 455 -12.45 -9.39 -30.29
C CYS A 455 -12.34 -10.78 -29.64
N LYS A 456 -11.11 -11.23 -29.36
CA LYS A 456 -10.88 -12.52 -28.71
C LYS A 456 -11.51 -12.60 -27.33
N ILE A 457 -11.35 -11.56 -26.51
CA ILE A 457 -11.93 -11.53 -25.15
C ILE A 457 -13.46 -11.47 -25.22
N LEU A 458 -14.04 -10.72 -26.16
CA LEU A 458 -15.49 -10.67 -26.36
C LEU A 458 -16.06 -12.07 -26.67
N TYR A 459 -15.42 -12.82 -27.57
CA TYR A 459 -15.81 -14.20 -27.86
C TYR A 459 -15.66 -15.13 -26.65
N LEU A 460 -14.53 -15.07 -25.94
CA LEU A 460 -14.30 -15.88 -24.73
C LEU A 460 -15.29 -15.56 -23.59
N THR A 461 -16.00 -14.43 -23.67
CA THR A 461 -17.00 -14.01 -22.68
C THR A 461 -18.43 -14.14 -23.20
N LYS A 462 -18.67 -15.00 -24.19
CA LYS A 462 -19.99 -15.20 -24.83
C LYS A 462 -21.15 -15.45 -23.86
N ASP A 463 -20.92 -16.13 -22.74
CA ASP A 463 -21.96 -16.39 -21.73
C ASP A 463 -22.52 -15.11 -21.10
N TYR A 464 -21.70 -14.05 -21.00
CA TYR A 464 -22.17 -12.72 -20.58
C TYR A 464 -23.21 -12.16 -21.57
N PHE A 465 -22.98 -12.38 -22.86
CA PHE A 465 -23.85 -11.92 -23.94
C PHE A 465 -25.16 -12.71 -23.93
N MET A 466 -25.08 -14.04 -23.89
CA MET A 466 -26.23 -14.94 -23.79
C MET A 466 -27.15 -14.59 -22.61
N ALA A 467 -26.58 -14.29 -21.44
CA ALA A 467 -27.37 -13.90 -20.27
C ALA A 467 -28.09 -12.54 -20.44
N ARG A 468 -27.60 -11.66 -21.30
CA ARG A 468 -28.16 -10.31 -21.53
C ARG A 468 -29.07 -10.20 -22.73
N THR A 469 -28.94 -11.09 -23.71
CA THR A 469 -29.83 -11.15 -24.89
C THR A 469 -31.26 -11.57 -24.52
N LEU A 470 -31.49 -12.10 -23.31
CA LEU A 470 -32.82 -12.33 -22.74
C LEU A 470 -33.71 -11.07 -22.65
N LYS A 471 -33.14 -9.85 -22.81
CA LYS A 471 -33.90 -8.59 -22.89
C LYS A 471 -33.85 -8.03 -24.32
N PRO A 472 -34.97 -7.97 -25.06
CA PRO A 472 -34.99 -7.62 -26.49
C PRO A 472 -34.28 -6.31 -26.85
N PHE A 473 -34.49 -5.25 -26.07
CA PHE A 473 -33.86 -3.95 -26.31
C PHE A 473 -32.34 -3.94 -26.07
N ILE A 474 -31.87 -4.73 -25.10
CA ILE A 474 -30.44 -4.86 -24.81
C ILE A 474 -29.78 -5.76 -25.87
N LYS A 475 -30.49 -6.80 -26.33
CA LYS A 475 -30.07 -7.67 -27.43
C LYS A 475 -29.74 -6.86 -28.68
N GLU A 476 -30.68 -6.07 -29.20
CA GLU A 476 -30.46 -5.33 -30.46
C GLU A 476 -29.30 -4.35 -30.37
N ARG A 477 -29.16 -3.66 -29.22
CA ARG A 477 -28.04 -2.73 -29.01
C ARG A 477 -26.68 -3.44 -28.98
N VAL A 478 -26.62 -4.62 -28.39
CA VAL A 478 -25.37 -5.37 -28.29
C VAL A 478 -25.04 -6.04 -29.63
N MET A 479 -26.03 -6.63 -30.30
CA MET A 479 -25.90 -7.21 -31.64
C MET A 479 -25.50 -6.16 -32.66
N GLY A 480 -26.12 -4.98 -32.67
CA GLY A 480 -25.75 -3.88 -33.57
C GLY A 480 -24.30 -3.44 -33.40
N ARG A 481 -23.80 -3.31 -32.17
CA ARG A 481 -22.39 -2.97 -31.95
C ARG A 481 -21.43 -4.08 -32.39
N LEU A 482 -21.78 -5.35 -32.16
CA LEU A 482 -20.99 -6.49 -32.63
C LEU A 482 -20.96 -6.59 -34.16
N ARG A 483 -22.07 -6.28 -34.83
CA ARG A 483 -22.16 -6.20 -36.30
C ARG A 483 -21.28 -5.09 -36.87
N VAL A 484 -21.33 -3.90 -36.28
CA VAL A 484 -20.42 -2.79 -36.63
C VAL A 484 -18.97 -3.21 -36.43
N LEU A 485 -18.64 -3.81 -35.29
CA LEU A 485 -17.29 -4.28 -34.99
C LEU A 485 -16.81 -5.35 -35.98
N PHE A 486 -17.67 -6.31 -36.36
CA PHE A 486 -17.35 -7.30 -37.38
C PHE A 486 -17.06 -6.64 -38.72
N HIS A 487 -17.90 -5.72 -39.17
CA HIS A 487 -17.66 -5.01 -40.43
C HIS A 487 -16.36 -4.19 -40.40
N GLU A 488 -16.05 -3.52 -39.29
CA GLU A 488 -14.82 -2.72 -39.15
C GLU A 488 -13.55 -3.57 -39.14
N THR A 489 -13.62 -4.85 -38.75
CA THR A 489 -12.44 -5.66 -38.42
C THR A 489 -12.30 -6.97 -39.20
N ASP A 490 -13.36 -7.46 -39.83
CA ASP A 490 -13.49 -8.80 -40.43
C ASP A 490 -13.00 -9.94 -39.49
N ASN A 491 -13.19 -9.75 -38.17
CA ASN A 491 -12.63 -10.65 -37.18
C ASN A 491 -13.50 -11.90 -36.98
N LYS A 492 -12.92 -13.09 -37.18
CA LYS A 492 -13.62 -14.38 -37.05
C LYS A 492 -14.18 -14.65 -35.66
N ASP A 493 -13.53 -14.20 -34.59
CA ASP A 493 -14.03 -14.41 -33.22
C ASP A 493 -15.36 -13.65 -33.00
N ILE A 494 -15.52 -12.47 -33.60
CA ILE A 494 -16.80 -11.73 -33.55
C ILE A 494 -17.86 -12.41 -34.42
N LEU A 495 -17.49 -12.92 -35.59
CA LEU A 495 -18.41 -13.71 -36.42
C LEU A 495 -18.95 -14.91 -35.65
N TYR A 496 -18.09 -15.67 -34.97
CA TYR A 496 -18.52 -16.81 -34.16
C TYR A 496 -19.38 -16.39 -32.98
N LEU A 497 -19.07 -15.27 -32.31
CA LEU A 497 -19.92 -14.73 -31.25
C LEU A 497 -21.31 -14.35 -31.79
N LEU A 498 -21.37 -13.69 -32.94
CA LEU A 498 -22.62 -13.31 -33.59
C LEU A 498 -23.46 -14.55 -33.97
N MET A 499 -22.82 -15.59 -34.53
CA MET A 499 -23.49 -16.86 -34.85
C MET A 499 -24.03 -17.55 -33.61
N ASP A 500 -23.21 -17.71 -32.56
CA ASP A 500 -23.62 -18.32 -31.29
C ASP A 500 -24.86 -17.60 -30.71
N LEU A 501 -24.89 -16.27 -30.74
CA LEU A 501 -26.01 -15.47 -30.21
C LEU A 501 -27.31 -15.60 -31.03
N VAL A 502 -27.20 -15.86 -32.33
CA VAL A 502 -28.37 -16.06 -33.21
C VAL A 502 -28.91 -17.48 -33.11
N GLU A 503 -28.03 -18.48 -32.94
CA GLU A 503 -28.45 -19.87 -32.76
C GLU A 503 -29.21 -20.09 -31.43
N HIS A 504 -28.89 -19.34 -30.39
CA HIS A 504 -29.49 -19.50 -29.05
C HIS A 504 -30.90 -18.90 -28.92
N ASP A 505 -31.25 -17.90 -29.73
CA ASP A 505 -32.57 -17.27 -29.76
C ASP A 505 -32.89 -16.99 -31.23
N ILE A 506 -33.63 -17.89 -31.90
CA ILE A 506 -33.96 -17.88 -33.35
C ILE A 506 -34.73 -16.61 -33.75
N SER A 507 -34.04 -15.48 -33.76
CA SER A 507 -34.48 -14.22 -34.33
C SER A 507 -34.09 -14.27 -35.80
N ARG A 508 -35.06 -14.58 -36.65
CA ARG A 508 -34.87 -14.69 -38.10
C ARG A 508 -34.31 -13.38 -38.72
N ASP A 509 -34.62 -12.24 -38.11
CA ASP A 509 -34.09 -10.92 -38.47
C ASP A 509 -32.58 -10.80 -38.17
N ASP A 510 -32.10 -11.25 -37.01
CA ASP A 510 -30.68 -11.22 -36.69
C ASP A 510 -29.86 -12.15 -37.62
N HIS A 511 -30.44 -13.29 -38.00
CA HIS A 511 -29.84 -14.22 -38.96
C HIS A 511 -29.68 -13.57 -40.34
N TYR A 512 -30.72 -12.91 -40.83
CA TYR A 512 -30.70 -12.16 -42.08
C TYR A 512 -29.63 -11.04 -42.08
N LYS A 513 -29.56 -10.24 -41.01
CA LYS A 513 -28.58 -9.16 -40.86
C LYS A 513 -27.13 -9.67 -40.90
N ILE A 514 -26.84 -10.81 -40.26
CA ILE A 514 -25.49 -11.42 -40.31
C ILE A 514 -25.13 -11.89 -41.72
N LEU A 515 -26.06 -12.52 -42.44
CA LEU A 515 -25.80 -12.98 -43.80
C LEU A 515 -25.56 -11.81 -44.78
N CYS A 516 -26.28 -10.70 -44.62
CA CYS A 516 -26.02 -9.48 -45.39
C CYS A 516 -24.60 -8.92 -45.14
N LEU A 517 -24.08 -9.02 -43.91
CA LEU A 517 -22.71 -8.60 -43.58
C LEU A 517 -21.64 -9.45 -44.27
N LEU A 518 -21.82 -10.78 -44.31
CA LEU A 518 -20.88 -11.70 -44.94
C LEU A 518 -20.74 -11.47 -46.46
N ASN A 519 -21.76 -10.88 -47.09
CA ASN A 519 -21.81 -10.67 -48.52
C ASN A 519 -21.30 -9.29 -48.96
N THR A 520 -20.56 -8.58 -48.09
CA THR A 520 -19.80 -7.29 -48.18
C THR A 520 -20.27 -6.13 -49.07
N ARG A 521 -21.11 -6.34 -50.09
CA ARG A 521 -21.81 -5.35 -50.92
C ARG A 521 -23.18 -5.79 -51.43
N LYS A 522 -23.74 -6.91 -50.96
CA LYS A 522 -24.99 -7.43 -51.53
C LYS A 522 -25.95 -7.82 -50.41
N VAL A 523 -27.06 -7.08 -50.36
CA VAL A 523 -28.35 -7.61 -49.89
C VAL A 523 -28.43 -9.05 -50.39
N LEU A 524 -28.75 -10.00 -49.52
CA LEU A 524 -29.21 -11.31 -49.98
C LEU A 524 -30.39 -11.02 -50.90
N ASN A 525 -30.17 -11.00 -52.20
CA ASN A 525 -31.26 -10.81 -53.13
C ASN A 525 -31.93 -12.15 -53.37
N GLU A 526 -33.18 -12.11 -53.79
CA GLU A 526 -33.97 -13.27 -54.15
C GLU A 526 -33.22 -14.31 -54.99
N GLN A 527 -32.35 -13.85 -55.90
CA GLN A 527 -31.57 -14.71 -56.78
C GLN A 527 -30.49 -15.50 -56.02
N LEU A 528 -29.78 -14.89 -55.09
CA LEU A 528 -28.78 -15.57 -54.27
C LEU A 528 -29.42 -16.52 -53.25
N VAL A 529 -30.59 -16.16 -52.71
CA VAL A 529 -31.39 -17.05 -51.85
C VAL A 529 -31.87 -18.28 -52.65
N ARG A 530 -32.33 -18.10 -53.90
CA ARG A 530 -32.65 -19.23 -54.80
C ARG A 530 -31.47 -20.15 -54.99
N GLU A 531 -30.26 -19.62 -55.12
CA GLU A 531 -29.06 -20.41 -55.35
C GLU A 531 -28.61 -21.16 -54.09
N LEU A 532 -28.59 -20.50 -52.93
CA LEU A 532 -28.17 -21.09 -51.65
C LEU A 532 -29.12 -22.20 -51.16
N TYR A 533 -30.42 -22.03 -51.37
CA TYR A 533 -31.44 -22.96 -50.89
C TYR A 533 -32.07 -23.80 -52.02
N LYS A 534 -31.40 -23.86 -53.18
CA LYS A 534 -31.86 -24.60 -54.34
C LYS A 534 -32.16 -26.05 -53.98
N GLY A 535 -33.42 -26.47 -54.17
CA GLY A 535 -33.87 -27.83 -53.90
C GLY A 535 -34.22 -28.14 -52.44
N ARG A 536 -34.10 -27.18 -51.50
CA ARG A 536 -34.62 -27.33 -50.13
C ARG A 536 -36.05 -26.79 -49.96
N TYR A 537 -36.41 -25.79 -50.77
CA TYR A 537 -37.74 -25.17 -50.77
C TYR A 537 -38.33 -25.17 -52.18
N SER A 538 -39.66 -25.18 -52.27
CA SER A 538 -40.39 -25.22 -53.53
C SER A 538 -40.52 -23.85 -54.20
N SER A 539 -40.42 -22.76 -53.43
CA SER A 539 -40.42 -21.38 -53.94
C SER A 539 -39.45 -20.46 -53.17
N ILE A 540 -39.15 -19.28 -53.73
CA ILE A 540 -38.42 -18.24 -52.99
C ILE A 540 -39.20 -17.82 -51.76
N GLU A 541 -40.49 -17.54 -51.92
CA GLU A 541 -41.34 -17.00 -50.86
C GLU A 541 -41.36 -17.97 -49.66
N GLU A 542 -41.40 -19.28 -49.93
CA GLU A 542 -41.27 -20.31 -48.92
C GLU A 542 -39.88 -20.29 -48.25
N ALA A 543 -38.81 -20.12 -49.01
CA ALA A 543 -37.45 -19.99 -48.47
C ALA A 543 -37.31 -18.71 -47.62
N LEU A 544 -37.83 -17.56 -48.08
CA LEU A 544 -37.76 -16.28 -47.37
C LEU A 544 -38.57 -16.31 -46.07
N PHE A 545 -39.79 -16.83 -46.12
CA PHE A 545 -40.64 -16.93 -44.95
C PHE A 545 -40.11 -17.95 -43.94
N SER A 546 -39.58 -19.08 -44.40
CA SER A 546 -39.08 -20.14 -43.53
C SER A 546 -37.75 -19.77 -42.87
N GLU A 547 -36.80 -19.19 -43.62
CA GLU A 547 -35.44 -18.89 -43.15
C GLU A 547 -35.35 -17.49 -42.50
N PHE A 548 -36.05 -16.48 -43.04
CA PHE A 548 -35.92 -15.08 -42.63
C PHE A 548 -37.20 -14.49 -42.02
N GLY A 549 -38.35 -15.17 -42.15
CA GLY A 549 -39.60 -14.72 -41.54
C GLY A 549 -40.20 -13.47 -42.17
N CYS A 550 -39.81 -13.15 -43.40
CA CYS A 550 -40.32 -12.01 -44.15
C CYS A 550 -40.72 -12.42 -45.57
N GLU A 551 -41.58 -11.62 -46.19
CA GLU A 551 -41.99 -11.79 -47.59
C GLU A 551 -40.99 -11.16 -48.56
N VAL A 552 -40.26 -10.13 -48.11
CA VAL A 552 -39.28 -9.37 -48.91
C VAL A 552 -38.06 -9.05 -48.05
N LEU A 553 -36.87 -9.10 -48.65
CA LEU A 553 -35.61 -8.76 -48.00
C LEU A 553 -35.30 -7.27 -48.18
N GLU A 554 -35.47 -6.47 -47.13
CA GLU A 554 -35.04 -5.07 -47.11
C GLU A 554 -33.53 -4.96 -46.94
N PRO A 555 -32.84 -4.01 -47.60
CA PRO A 555 -31.41 -3.83 -47.43
C PRO A 555 -31.06 -3.58 -45.95
N TYR A 556 -30.17 -4.39 -45.39
CA TYR A 556 -29.64 -4.11 -44.06
C TYR A 556 -28.77 -2.84 -44.11
N ASP A 557 -29.24 -1.76 -43.46
CA ASP A 557 -28.52 -0.49 -43.36
C ASP A 557 -27.56 -0.51 -42.17
N LEU A 558 -26.30 -0.85 -42.44
CA LEU A 558 -25.25 -0.80 -41.43
C LEU A 558 -24.95 0.65 -40.95
N GLU A 559 -25.19 1.66 -41.78
CA GLU A 559 -24.99 3.06 -41.40
C GLU A 559 -26.02 3.50 -40.35
N LEU A 560 -27.23 2.92 -40.36
CA LEU A 560 -28.20 3.11 -39.29
C LEU A 560 -27.65 2.61 -37.95
N ASP A 561 -27.08 1.40 -37.94
CA ASP A 561 -26.43 0.83 -36.75
C ASP A 561 -25.26 1.71 -36.30
N LYS A 562 -24.38 2.15 -37.22
CA LYS A 562 -23.26 3.06 -36.88
C LYS A 562 -23.74 4.38 -36.27
N ARG A 563 -24.75 5.03 -36.85
CA ARG A 563 -25.30 6.31 -36.34
C ARG A 563 -25.82 6.21 -34.91
N MET A 564 -26.34 5.07 -34.50
CA MET A 564 -26.77 4.84 -33.11
C MET A 564 -25.62 4.88 -32.09
N TYR A 565 -24.38 4.63 -32.53
CA TYR A 565 -23.19 4.60 -31.67
C TYR A 565 -22.25 5.79 -31.89
N GLU A 566 -22.27 6.42 -33.07
CA GLU A 566 -21.47 7.60 -33.40
C GLU A 566 -22.05 8.92 -32.85
N GLY A 567 -23.34 8.96 -32.51
CA GLY A 567 -24.03 10.16 -31.99
C GLY A 567 -23.60 10.68 -30.60
N GLY A 568 -22.50 10.18 -30.02
CA GLY A 568 -22.06 10.51 -28.66
C GLY A 568 -20.61 11.00 -28.52
N SER A 569 -19.83 11.12 -29.60
CA SER A 569 -18.39 11.45 -29.53
C SER A 569 -18.03 12.90 -29.95
N GLY A 570 -19.01 13.71 -30.37
CA GLY A 570 -18.82 15.14 -30.60
C GLY A 570 -18.95 15.93 -29.30
N GLY A 571 -17.88 16.62 -28.89
CA GLY A 571 -17.88 17.46 -27.70
C GLY A 571 -19.08 18.41 -27.64
N SER A 572 -19.63 18.62 -26.45
CA SER A 572 -20.70 19.59 -26.22
C SER A 572 -20.19 20.99 -26.55
N LYS A 573 -20.36 21.43 -27.80
CA LYS A 573 -20.54 22.84 -28.09
C LYS A 573 -22.02 23.12 -27.96
N GLY A 574 -22.35 24.02 -27.03
CA GLY A 574 -23.70 24.52 -26.86
C GLY A 574 -24.27 24.97 -28.20
N CYS A 575 -25.42 24.44 -28.54
CA CYS A 575 -26.21 24.91 -29.67
C CYS A 575 -27.07 26.05 -29.13
N GLU A 576 -26.54 27.28 -29.19
CA GLU A 576 -27.38 28.47 -29.27
C GLU A 576 -27.45 28.88 -30.75
N ASN A 577 -28.67 29.06 -31.22
CA ASN A 577 -29.10 29.71 -32.47
C ASN A 577 -29.14 28.86 -33.76
N GLU A 578 -30.36 28.37 -33.98
CA GLU A 578 -31.19 28.57 -35.18
C GLU A 578 -30.80 27.99 -36.55
N VAL A 579 -31.67 27.04 -36.94
CA VAL A 579 -32.24 26.79 -38.27
C VAL A 579 -31.32 26.19 -39.34
N CYS A 580 -31.40 24.87 -39.47
CA CYS A 580 -31.64 24.21 -40.75
C CYS A 580 -32.18 22.77 -40.55
N GLY A 581 -33.37 22.53 -41.10
CA GLY A 581 -33.78 21.26 -41.72
C GLY A 581 -34.03 20.05 -40.82
N GLU A 582 -35.31 19.79 -40.53
CA GLU A 582 -35.89 18.46 -40.25
C GLU A 582 -35.08 17.50 -39.35
N LYS A 583 -35.15 17.76 -38.04
CA LYS A 583 -35.02 16.68 -37.06
C LYS A 583 -36.23 15.75 -37.21
N PRO A 584 -36.07 14.44 -37.49
CA PRO A 584 -37.16 13.52 -37.18
C PRO A 584 -37.30 13.52 -35.66
N LEU A 585 -38.45 14.02 -35.22
CA LEU A 585 -38.93 13.87 -33.85
C LEU A 585 -38.69 12.42 -33.39
N ARG A 586 -38.26 12.28 -32.14
CA ARG A 586 -38.39 11.03 -31.38
C ARG A 586 -39.84 10.55 -31.49
N CYS A 587 -40.11 9.60 -32.37
CA CYS A 587 -41.31 8.77 -32.29
C CYS A 587 -41.11 7.73 -31.19
N THR A 588 -41.11 8.18 -29.93
CA THR A 588 -41.58 7.35 -28.82
C THR A 588 -43.09 7.16 -28.98
N ARG A 589 -43.50 6.23 -29.85
CA ARG A 589 -44.85 5.67 -29.92
C ARG A 589 -44.84 4.45 -30.84
N ILE A 590 -44.18 3.37 -30.41
CA ILE A 590 -44.71 2.05 -30.75
C ILE A 590 -45.80 1.81 -29.72
N ALA A 591 -47.03 1.77 -30.24
CA ALA A 591 -48.22 1.58 -29.46
C ALA A 591 -48.13 0.26 -28.67
N LEU A 592 -48.58 0.31 -27.43
CA LEU A 592 -48.92 -0.83 -26.56
C LEU A 592 -50.04 -1.72 -27.14
N ILE A 593 -50.36 -1.62 -28.43
CA ILE A 593 -51.55 -2.22 -29.06
C ILE A 593 -51.27 -3.61 -29.65
N ASP A 594 -50.02 -4.02 -29.87
CA ASP A 594 -49.72 -5.38 -30.35
C ASP A 594 -49.30 -6.38 -29.26
N TYR A 595 -49.21 -5.96 -27.99
CA TYR A 595 -48.99 -6.90 -26.87
C TYR A 595 -50.27 -7.61 -26.41
N GLU A 596 -51.47 -7.10 -26.76
CA GLU A 596 -52.75 -7.68 -26.33
C GLU A 596 -53.27 -8.77 -27.29
N LYS A 597 -52.71 -8.90 -28.50
CA LYS A 597 -53.12 -9.91 -29.50
C LYS A 597 -52.34 -11.22 -29.47
N HIS A 598 -51.31 -11.35 -28.62
CA HIS A 598 -50.51 -12.57 -28.49
C HIS A 598 -50.85 -13.42 -27.25
N PHE A 599 -51.79 -12.99 -26.40
CA PHE A 599 -52.23 -13.73 -25.20
C PHE A 599 -53.76 -13.90 -25.09
N ARG A 600 -54.47 -13.84 -26.22
CA ARG A 600 -55.76 -14.52 -26.43
C ARG A 600 -55.60 -15.49 -27.58
#